data_AF-A0A8T3RRQ7-F1
#
_entry.id   AF-A0A8T3RRQ7-F1
#
_cell.length_a   1.000
_cell.length_b   1.000
_cell.length_c   1.000
_cell.angle_alpha   90.00
_cell.angle_beta   90.00
_cell.angle_gamma   90.00
#
_symmetry.space_group_name_H-M   'P 1'
#
loop_
_entity.id
_entity.type
_entity.pdbx_description
1 polymer ?
#
loop_
_entity_poly.entity_id
_entity_poly.type
_entity_poly.pdbx_seq_one_letter_code
_entity_poly.pdbx_strand_id
1 'polypeptide(L)'
;MKTEVWDARIDYDAGPGVREVIAAIGRTEDVKLSPDNRRLVILDYFAKKIFLFSIRIANGLSSPGVTLSDYSILSSTALKEPHGVAFVDNDHIIVCNRTADVCVFRLPVPGEHPRERTVTPLASIKGKGFLSAKVLSPGSVDCYKTAEDCYRFLICNNRWNAVTSHTIRLGDSIRIRNEGILLEERLRIPDGI
;
A
#
# COMPACT_ATOMS: atom_id res chain seq x y z
N MET A 1 19.70 -15.43 -28.08
CA MET A 1 18.24 -15.45 -28.30
C MET A 1 17.62 -14.64 -27.18
N LYS A 2 17.14 -13.42 -27.45
CA LYS A 2 16.44 -12.60 -26.44
C LYS A 2 15.03 -13.16 -26.32
N THR A 3 14.68 -13.76 -25.20
CA THR A 3 13.29 -14.09 -24.90
C THR A 3 12.55 -12.76 -24.78
N GLU A 4 11.67 -12.47 -25.73
CA GLU A 4 10.88 -11.26 -25.70
C GLU A 4 9.88 -11.36 -24.53
N VAL A 5 9.91 -10.36 -23.64
CA VAL A 5 9.11 -10.30 -22.39
C VAL A 5 7.59 -10.19 -22.67
N TRP A 6 7.19 -10.11 -23.94
CA TRP A 6 5.80 -9.94 -24.37
C TRP A 6 4.90 -11.17 -24.09
N ASP A 7 5.49 -12.37 -23.95
CA ASP A 7 4.74 -13.62 -23.71
C ASP A 7 4.24 -13.78 -22.25
N ALA A 8 4.58 -12.86 -21.35
CA ALA A 8 4.15 -12.89 -19.94
C ALA A 8 2.99 -11.94 -19.61
N ARG A 9 2.37 -11.29 -20.61
CA ARG A 9 1.27 -10.36 -20.38
C ARG A 9 -0.01 -11.11 -20.00
N ILE A 10 -0.59 -10.71 -18.87
CA ILE A 10 -1.93 -11.16 -18.46
C ILE A 10 -2.93 -10.10 -18.89
N ASP A 11 -3.89 -10.49 -19.74
CA ASP A 11 -4.99 -9.62 -20.11
C ASP A 11 -6.01 -9.48 -18.97
N TYR A 12 -6.71 -8.34 -18.97
CA TYR A 12 -7.75 -8.07 -17.99
C TYR A 12 -9.04 -7.58 -18.64
N ASP A 13 -10.16 -7.98 -18.05
CA ASP A 13 -11.47 -7.44 -18.34
C ASP A 13 -11.88 -6.35 -17.34
N ALA A 14 -12.55 -5.33 -17.84
CA ALA A 14 -13.02 -4.18 -17.08
C ALA A 14 -14.05 -3.38 -17.89
N GLY A 15 -15.05 -2.83 -17.20
CA GLY A 15 -16.00 -1.88 -17.80
C GLY A 15 -15.36 -0.53 -18.16
N PRO A 16 -16.00 0.30 -19.01
CA PRO A 16 -15.43 1.56 -19.50
C PRO A 16 -14.96 2.51 -18.39
N GLY A 17 -15.77 2.72 -17.35
CA GLY A 17 -15.39 3.62 -16.25
C GLY A 17 -14.18 3.14 -15.45
N VAL A 18 -14.01 1.82 -15.26
CA VAL A 18 -12.81 1.27 -14.61
C VAL A 18 -11.59 1.47 -15.50
N ARG A 19 -11.73 1.27 -16.83
CA ARG A 19 -10.63 1.49 -17.80
C ARG A 19 -10.19 2.96 -17.85
N GLU A 20 -11.13 3.89 -17.82
CA GLU A 20 -10.85 5.33 -17.76
C GLU A 20 -10.05 5.68 -16.51
N VAL A 21 -10.42 5.14 -15.35
CA VAL A 21 -9.69 5.37 -14.10
C VAL A 21 -8.28 4.80 -14.17
N ILE A 22 -8.11 3.56 -14.66
CA ILE A 22 -6.80 2.94 -14.83
C ILE A 22 -5.92 3.77 -15.78
N ALA A 23 -6.48 4.24 -16.89
CA ALA A 23 -5.76 5.07 -17.87
C ALA A 23 -5.37 6.45 -17.32
N ALA A 24 -6.10 6.94 -16.32
CA ALA A 24 -5.83 8.23 -15.67
C ALA A 24 -4.79 8.15 -14.54
N ILE A 25 -4.35 6.95 -14.12
CA ILE A 25 -3.29 6.79 -13.13
C ILE A 25 -1.97 7.28 -13.74
N GLY A 26 -1.29 8.18 -13.01
CA GLY A 26 0.01 8.73 -13.38
C GLY A 26 1.15 7.77 -13.03
N ARG A 27 2.22 8.30 -12.43
CA ARG A 27 3.36 7.49 -12.00
C ARG A 27 2.96 6.63 -10.80
N THR A 28 2.89 5.33 -11.03
CA THR A 28 2.68 4.34 -9.96
C THR A 28 3.95 4.17 -9.12
N GLU A 29 3.77 3.93 -7.83
CA GLU A 29 4.90 3.67 -6.90
C GLU A 29 4.87 2.24 -6.37
N ASP A 30 3.72 1.80 -5.89
CA ASP A 30 3.55 0.47 -5.32
C ASP A 30 2.15 -0.06 -5.61
N VAL A 31 2.03 -1.38 -5.65
CA VAL A 31 0.82 -2.14 -5.93
C VAL A 31 0.73 -3.35 -5.01
N LYS A 32 -0.42 -3.54 -4.37
CA LYS A 32 -0.64 -4.68 -3.47
C LYS A 32 -2.02 -5.28 -3.63
N LEU A 33 -2.10 -6.59 -3.51
CA LEU A 33 -3.34 -7.33 -3.32
C LEU A 33 -3.71 -7.40 -1.85
N SER A 34 -5.01 -7.38 -1.55
CA SER A 34 -5.50 -7.70 -0.21
C SER A 34 -5.21 -9.16 0.15
N PRO A 35 -5.17 -9.51 1.45
CA PRO A 35 -4.95 -10.89 1.89
C PRO A 35 -5.90 -11.92 1.27
N ASP A 36 -7.16 -11.55 1.00
CA ASP A 36 -8.14 -12.40 0.33
C ASP A 36 -8.09 -12.38 -1.20
N ASN A 37 -7.15 -11.62 -1.79
CA ASN A 37 -6.98 -11.39 -3.23
C ASN A 37 -8.21 -10.81 -3.94
N ARG A 38 -9.08 -10.08 -3.23
CA ARG A 38 -10.29 -9.47 -3.79
C ARG A 38 -10.18 -7.96 -4.01
N ARG A 39 -9.14 -7.33 -3.46
CA ARG A 39 -8.89 -5.90 -3.62
C ARG A 39 -7.46 -5.67 -4.11
N LEU A 40 -7.30 -4.63 -4.93
CA LEU A 40 -6.01 -4.17 -5.45
C LEU A 40 -5.85 -2.70 -5.07
N VAL A 41 -4.76 -2.36 -4.41
CA VAL A 41 -4.38 -0.96 -4.16
C VAL A 41 -3.22 -0.58 -5.06
N ILE A 42 -3.32 0.61 -5.67
CA ILE A 42 -2.24 1.25 -6.44
C ILE A 42 -2.02 2.65 -5.86
N LEU A 43 -0.76 3.00 -5.60
CA LEU A 43 -0.37 4.35 -5.22
C LEU A 43 0.03 5.17 -6.45
N ASP A 44 -0.47 6.41 -6.51
CA ASP A 44 -0.05 7.39 -7.51
C ASP A 44 0.78 8.50 -6.87
N TYR A 45 2.00 8.68 -7.36
CA TYR A 45 2.95 9.67 -6.87
C TYR A 45 2.54 11.12 -7.17
N PHE A 46 2.11 11.41 -8.40
CA PHE A 46 1.86 12.78 -8.85
C PHE A 46 0.53 13.30 -8.30
N ALA A 47 -0.52 12.50 -8.41
CA ALA A 47 -1.85 12.85 -7.91
C ALA A 47 -1.93 12.72 -6.38
N LYS A 48 -1.01 11.97 -5.75
CA LYS A 48 -1.01 11.68 -4.30
C LYS A 48 -2.31 11.02 -3.87
N LYS A 49 -2.73 10.00 -4.62
CA LYS A 49 -3.99 9.27 -4.44
C LYS A 49 -3.71 7.79 -4.21
N ILE A 50 -4.66 7.15 -3.54
CA ILE A 50 -4.76 5.70 -3.40
C ILE A 50 -5.91 5.27 -4.30
N PHE A 51 -5.60 4.43 -5.30
CA PHE A 51 -6.61 3.80 -6.13
C PHE A 51 -6.88 2.41 -5.58
N LEU A 52 -8.14 2.14 -5.23
CA LEU A 52 -8.59 0.86 -4.72
C LEU A 52 -9.52 0.25 -5.76
N PHE A 53 -9.27 -0.99 -6.17
CA PHE A 53 -10.11 -1.74 -7.11
C PHE A 53 -10.63 -3.03 -6.49
N SER A 54 -11.83 -3.44 -6.90
CA SER A 54 -12.30 -4.82 -6.77
C SER A 54 -11.70 -5.66 -7.88
N ILE A 55 -10.94 -6.70 -7.51
CA ILE A 55 -10.27 -7.60 -8.45
C ILE A 55 -10.77 -9.04 -8.25
N ARG A 56 -10.87 -9.77 -9.36
CA ARG A 56 -11.01 -11.23 -9.37
C ARG A 56 -9.90 -11.82 -10.21
N ILE A 57 -9.24 -12.83 -9.68
CA ILE A 57 -8.21 -13.63 -10.37
C ILE A 57 -8.77 -15.05 -10.49
N ALA A 58 -9.02 -15.50 -11.72
CA ALA A 58 -9.48 -16.84 -12.02
C ALA A 58 -8.33 -17.65 -12.61
N ASN A 59 -8.00 -18.80 -12.01
CA ASN A 59 -6.97 -19.68 -12.55
C ASN A 59 -7.57 -20.51 -13.69
N GLY A 60 -7.30 -20.10 -14.94
CA GLY A 60 -7.65 -20.87 -16.13
C GLY A 60 -6.59 -21.92 -16.48
N LEU A 61 -6.94 -22.88 -17.33
CA LEU A 61 -6.05 -23.96 -17.78
C LEU A 61 -4.87 -23.46 -18.64
N SER A 62 -5.03 -22.33 -19.34
CA SER A 62 -4.02 -21.76 -20.26
C SER A 62 -3.41 -20.44 -19.76
N SER A 63 -4.18 -19.62 -19.04
CA SER A 63 -3.72 -18.37 -18.43
C SER A 63 -4.66 -17.93 -17.31
N PRO A 64 -4.17 -17.18 -16.30
CA PRO A 64 -5.03 -16.55 -15.31
C PRO A 64 -5.88 -15.46 -15.97
N GLY A 65 -7.19 -15.47 -15.73
CA GLY A 65 -8.10 -14.40 -16.12
C GLY A 65 -8.20 -13.36 -15.01
N VAL A 66 -7.99 -12.08 -15.34
CA VAL A 66 -8.12 -10.97 -14.39
C VAL A 66 -9.34 -10.13 -14.73
N THR A 67 -10.17 -9.81 -13.73
CA THR A 67 -11.30 -8.89 -13.88
C THR A 67 -11.22 -7.79 -12.84
N LEU A 68 -11.31 -6.54 -13.28
CA LEU A 68 -11.45 -5.36 -12.43
C LEU A 68 -12.88 -4.83 -12.58
N SER A 69 -13.66 -4.92 -11.50
CA SER A 69 -15.12 -4.71 -11.57
C SER A 69 -15.59 -3.40 -10.97
N ASP A 70 -14.87 -2.88 -9.99
CA ASP A 70 -15.27 -1.65 -9.29
C ASP A 70 -14.04 -0.92 -8.71
N TYR A 71 -14.21 0.33 -8.27
CA TYR A 71 -13.14 1.19 -7.77
C TYR A 71 -13.57 2.21 -6.72
N SER A 72 -12.58 2.72 -5.99
CA SER A 72 -12.64 3.93 -5.17
C SER A 72 -11.32 4.68 -5.24
N ILE A 73 -11.38 6.00 -5.24
CA ILE A 73 -10.24 6.90 -5.29
C ILE A 73 -10.17 7.65 -3.97
N LEU A 74 -9.07 7.47 -3.22
CA LEU A 74 -8.90 8.09 -1.92
C LEU A 74 -7.81 9.15 -2.01
N SER A 75 -8.12 10.34 -1.50
CA SER A 75 -7.15 11.41 -1.29
C SER A 75 -6.99 11.66 0.22
N SER A 76 -5.85 12.21 0.62
CA SER A 76 -5.66 12.66 2.00
C SER A 76 -4.60 13.74 2.05
N THR A 77 -4.77 14.71 2.95
CA THR A 77 -3.72 15.70 3.23
C THR A 77 -2.46 15.07 3.81
N ALA A 78 -2.57 13.86 4.39
CA ALA A 78 -1.46 13.07 4.90
C ALA A 78 -0.62 12.39 3.80
N LEU A 79 -1.15 12.23 2.57
CA LEU A 79 -0.41 11.64 1.47
C LEU A 79 0.64 12.63 0.94
N LYS A 80 1.91 12.40 1.31
CA LYS A 80 3.06 13.24 0.94
C LYS A 80 4.14 12.37 0.30
N GLU A 81 4.09 12.29 -1.02
CA GLU A 81 4.90 11.33 -1.80
C GLU A 81 4.63 9.90 -1.31
N PRO A 82 3.39 9.40 -1.45
CA PRO A 82 3.06 8.03 -1.07
C PRO A 82 3.90 7.08 -1.93
N HIS A 83 4.60 6.14 -1.29
CA HIS A 83 5.64 5.36 -1.96
C HIS A 83 5.54 3.86 -1.72
N GLY A 84 5.24 3.44 -0.49
CA GLY A 84 5.05 2.03 -0.15
C GLY A 84 3.66 1.81 0.46
N VAL A 85 3.04 0.67 0.16
CA VAL A 85 1.76 0.27 0.74
C VAL A 85 1.79 -1.19 1.16
N ALA A 86 1.07 -1.51 2.24
CA ALA A 86 0.79 -2.89 2.62
C ALA A 86 -0.62 -2.98 3.20
N PHE A 87 -1.32 -4.06 2.92
CA PHE A 87 -2.55 -4.39 3.64
C PHE A 87 -2.21 -4.89 5.04
N VAL A 88 -2.96 -4.41 6.03
CA VAL A 88 -2.94 -4.98 7.39
C VAL A 88 -3.90 -6.15 7.43
N ASP A 89 -5.15 -5.88 7.05
CA ASP A 89 -6.22 -6.87 6.79
C ASP A 89 -6.89 -6.51 5.46
N ASN A 90 -8.09 -7.00 5.16
CA ASN A 90 -8.78 -6.65 3.92
C ASN A 90 -9.31 -5.20 3.88
N ASP A 91 -9.44 -4.53 5.03
CA ASP A 91 -10.11 -3.24 5.20
C ASP A 91 -9.16 -2.11 5.64
N HIS A 92 -7.91 -2.41 5.95
CA HIS A 92 -6.92 -1.45 6.43
C HIS A 92 -5.62 -1.58 5.66
N ILE A 93 -5.01 -0.43 5.37
CA ILE A 93 -3.70 -0.35 4.74
C ILE A 93 -2.76 0.54 5.54
N ILE A 94 -1.47 0.23 5.46
CA ILE A 94 -0.37 1.09 5.86
C ILE A 94 0.19 1.75 4.60
N VAL A 95 0.38 3.06 4.64
CA VAL A 95 1.03 3.83 3.56
C VAL A 95 2.27 4.53 4.11
N CYS A 96 3.40 4.25 3.48
CA CYS A 96 4.66 4.96 3.68
C CYS A 96 4.68 6.22 2.82
N ASN A 97 4.78 7.39 3.46
CA ASN A 97 4.92 8.68 2.79
C ASN A 97 6.38 9.13 2.87
N ARG A 98 7.08 9.14 1.73
CA ARG A 98 8.54 9.37 1.68
C ARG A 98 8.97 10.73 2.25
N THR A 99 8.07 11.72 2.28
CA THR A 99 8.31 13.05 2.87
C THR A 99 7.45 13.35 4.12
N ALA A 100 6.79 12.35 4.70
CA ALA A 100 5.98 12.52 5.90
C ALA A 100 5.93 11.27 6.79
N ASP A 101 4.77 11.04 7.42
CA ASP A 101 4.51 9.98 8.38
C ASP A 101 4.19 8.66 7.68
N VAL A 102 4.33 7.53 8.40
CA VAL A 102 3.64 6.30 8.00
C VAL A 102 2.20 6.39 8.52
N CYS A 103 1.21 6.16 7.67
CA CYS A 103 -0.20 6.34 7.99
C CYS A 103 -0.97 5.03 7.84
N VAL A 104 -1.91 4.78 8.76
CA VAL A 104 -2.88 3.68 8.64
C VAL A 104 -4.21 4.26 8.18
N PHE A 105 -4.78 3.73 7.10
CA PHE A 105 -6.08 4.14 6.58
C PHE A 105 -7.05 2.96 6.61
N ARG A 106 -8.34 3.26 6.80
CA ARG A 106 -9.42 2.34 6.49
C ARG A 106 -9.85 2.53 5.05
N LEU A 107 -10.05 1.43 4.34
CA LEU A 107 -10.55 1.39 2.98
C LEU A 107 -12.08 1.31 2.99
N PRO A 108 -12.75 2.01 2.06
CA PRO A 108 -14.16 1.75 1.79
C PRO A 108 -14.32 0.45 1.00
N VAL A 109 -15.55 -0.03 0.88
CA VAL A 109 -15.84 -1.05 -0.14
C VAL A 109 -15.72 -0.39 -1.52
N PRO A 110 -14.93 -0.96 -2.45
CA PRO A 110 -14.84 -0.42 -3.81
C PRO A 110 -16.24 -0.36 -4.42
N GLY A 111 -16.58 0.77 -5.03
CA GLY A 111 -17.89 1.00 -5.60
C GLY A 111 -18.87 1.82 -4.77
N GLU A 112 -18.61 1.98 -3.48
CA GLU A 112 -19.43 2.87 -2.65
C GLU A 112 -19.36 4.32 -3.16
N HIS A 113 -20.51 5.00 -3.18
CA HIS A 113 -20.56 6.42 -3.50
C HIS A 113 -20.27 7.29 -2.27
N PRO A 114 -19.58 8.43 -2.42
CA PRO A 114 -18.93 8.91 -3.65
C PRO A 114 -17.70 8.07 -4.02
N ARG A 115 -17.46 7.90 -5.34
CA ARG A 115 -16.34 7.11 -5.88
C ARG A 115 -14.96 7.73 -5.60
N GLU A 116 -14.92 9.05 -5.41
CA GLU A 116 -13.76 9.77 -4.92
C GLU A 116 -14.07 10.40 -3.57
N ARG A 117 -13.18 10.22 -2.59
CA ARG A 117 -13.37 10.75 -1.23
C ARG A 117 -12.06 11.10 -0.55
N THR A 118 -12.11 12.10 0.31
CA THR A 118 -11.01 12.47 1.21
C THR A 118 -11.08 11.62 2.47
N VAL A 119 -9.98 10.96 2.84
CA VAL A 119 -9.85 10.12 4.03
C VAL A 119 -8.84 10.70 5.02
N THR A 120 -9.01 10.39 6.30
CA THR A 120 -8.05 10.72 7.36
C THR A 120 -7.38 9.44 7.88
N PRO A 121 -6.08 9.49 8.25
CA PRO A 121 -5.45 8.36 8.89
C PRO A 121 -6.11 8.02 10.22
N LEU A 122 -6.30 6.73 10.49
CA LEU A 122 -6.74 6.22 11.80
C LEU A 122 -5.60 6.22 12.83
N ALA A 123 -4.36 6.08 12.36
CA ALA A 123 -3.15 6.17 13.17
C ALA A 123 -1.97 6.64 12.30
N SER A 124 -0.93 7.17 12.93
CA SER A 124 0.33 7.44 12.24
C SER A 124 1.58 7.24 13.11
N ILE A 125 2.68 6.89 12.44
CA ILE A 125 4.03 6.91 13.01
C ILE A 125 4.74 8.15 12.48
N LYS A 126 5.17 9.02 13.39
CA LYS A 126 5.78 10.31 13.04
C LYS A 126 7.09 10.11 12.29
N GLY A 127 7.15 10.65 11.08
CA GLY A 127 8.35 10.64 10.22
C GLY A 127 9.08 11.97 10.14
N LYS A 128 8.54 13.01 10.80
CA LYS A 128 9.11 14.37 10.83
C LYS A 128 9.65 14.71 12.21
N GLY A 129 10.77 15.44 12.23
CA GLY A 129 11.43 15.96 13.44
C GLY A 129 12.69 15.17 13.81
N PHE A 130 13.87 15.79 13.72
CA PHE A 130 15.16 15.11 13.89
C PHE A 130 15.33 14.38 15.24
N LEU A 131 14.69 14.88 16.30
CA LEU A 131 14.78 14.31 17.66
C LEU A 131 13.57 13.45 18.05
N SER A 132 12.53 13.36 17.21
CA SER A 132 11.27 12.68 17.55
C SER A 132 10.70 11.78 16.44
N ALA A 133 11.34 11.76 15.26
CA ALA A 133 10.99 10.88 14.16
C ALA A 133 11.23 9.42 14.57
N LYS A 134 10.20 8.60 14.42
CA LYS A 134 10.23 7.15 14.67
C LYS A 134 10.48 6.35 13.39
N VAL A 135 10.42 7.02 12.25
CA VAL A 135 10.70 6.55 10.88
C VAL A 135 11.33 7.70 10.11
N LEU A 136 12.14 7.44 9.09
CA LEU A 136 12.81 8.50 8.31
C LEU A 136 12.80 8.19 6.82
N SER A 137 12.05 9.00 6.07
CA SER A 137 11.82 8.82 4.64
C SER A 137 11.39 7.38 4.30
N PRO A 138 10.25 6.93 4.84
CA PRO A 138 9.79 5.56 4.67
C PRO A 138 9.44 5.32 3.19
N GLY A 139 10.07 4.33 2.56
CA GLY A 139 9.90 4.05 1.12
C GLY A 139 9.15 2.77 0.80
N SER A 140 9.25 1.75 1.67
CA SER A 140 8.60 0.46 1.48
C SER A 140 8.11 -0.09 2.81
N VAL A 141 7.06 -0.90 2.75
CA VAL A 141 6.47 -1.60 3.89
C VAL A 141 5.98 -2.98 3.46
N ASP A 142 6.13 -3.94 4.35
CA ASP A 142 5.41 -5.20 4.28
C ASP A 142 4.78 -5.54 5.63
N CYS A 143 3.70 -6.32 5.61
CA CYS A 143 2.89 -6.62 6.78
C CYS A 143 2.41 -8.06 6.78
N TYR A 144 2.44 -8.70 7.95
CA TYR A 144 1.94 -10.05 8.13
C TYR A 144 1.22 -10.21 9.47
N LYS A 145 0.23 -11.11 9.48
CA LYS A 145 -0.56 -11.43 10.68
C LYS A 145 0.27 -12.27 11.66
N THR A 146 0.19 -11.92 12.94
CA THR A 146 0.88 -12.63 14.04
C THR A 146 -0.09 -13.28 15.02
N ALA A 147 -1.28 -12.69 15.20
CA ALA A 147 -2.40 -13.27 15.91
C ALA A 147 -3.71 -12.63 15.41
N GLU A 148 -4.85 -13.00 15.99
CA GLU A 148 -6.10 -12.27 15.77
C GLU A 148 -5.93 -10.78 16.08
N ASP A 149 -6.34 -9.94 15.14
CA ASP A 149 -6.22 -8.47 15.16
C ASP A 149 -4.83 -7.91 15.49
N CYS A 150 -3.78 -8.73 15.38
CA CYS A 150 -2.41 -8.35 15.68
C CYS A 150 -1.50 -8.68 14.51
N TYR A 151 -0.77 -7.67 14.05
CA TYR A 151 0.07 -7.77 12.86
C TYR A 151 1.44 -7.18 13.16
N ARG A 152 2.43 -7.65 12.43
CA ARG A 152 3.77 -7.09 12.41
C ARG A 152 4.02 -6.52 11.03
N PHE A 153 4.58 -5.31 11.01
CA PHE A 153 4.98 -4.68 9.77
C PHE A 153 6.39 -4.13 9.87
N LEU A 154 7.08 -4.19 8.75
CA LEU A 154 8.46 -3.79 8.59
C LEU A 154 8.48 -2.58 7.67
N ILE A 155 9.34 -1.59 7.96
CA ILE A 155 9.45 -0.37 7.16
C ILE A 155 10.89 -0.17 6.77
N CYS A 156 11.13 0.02 5.47
CA CYS A 156 12.39 0.51 4.93
C CYS A 156 12.47 2.02 5.09
N ASN A 157 13.44 2.48 5.86
CA ASN A 157 13.73 3.89 6.08
C ASN A 157 14.90 4.30 5.18
N ASN A 158 14.59 4.78 3.96
CA ASN A 158 15.58 4.97 2.90
C ASN A 158 16.75 5.86 3.34
N ARG A 159 16.46 6.98 4.03
CA ARG A 159 17.49 7.92 4.48
C ARG A 159 18.20 7.51 5.76
N TRP A 160 17.62 6.58 6.54
CA TRP A 160 18.27 6.02 7.73
C TRP A 160 19.10 4.77 7.41
N ASN A 161 18.92 4.18 6.23
CA ASN A 161 19.53 2.89 5.89
C ASN A 161 19.16 1.77 6.88
N ALA A 162 17.91 1.78 7.36
CA ALA A 162 17.47 0.84 8.38
C ALA A 162 16.06 0.29 8.07
N VAL A 163 15.85 -0.97 8.41
CA VAL A 163 14.53 -1.58 8.50
C VAL A 163 14.08 -1.55 9.95
N THR A 164 12.97 -0.88 10.23
CA THR A 164 12.36 -0.85 11.56
C THR A 164 11.19 -1.82 11.63
N SER A 165 11.03 -2.48 12.77
CA SER A 165 9.93 -3.39 13.03
C SER A 165 8.88 -2.74 13.93
N HIS A 166 7.61 -2.93 13.61
CA HIS A 166 6.49 -2.42 14.39
C HIS A 166 5.42 -3.48 14.55
N THR A 167 4.68 -3.43 15.65
CA THR A 167 3.43 -4.18 15.81
C THR A 167 2.24 -3.23 15.75
N ILE A 168 1.15 -3.70 15.13
CA ILE A 168 -0.14 -3.02 15.10
C ILE A 168 -1.20 -3.96 15.66
N ARG A 169 -2.01 -3.43 16.59
CA ARG A 169 -3.23 -4.08 17.06
C ARG A 169 -4.44 -3.28 16.61
N LEU A 170 -5.36 -3.97 15.94
CA LEU A 170 -6.67 -3.45 15.55
C LEU A 170 -7.66 -3.63 16.72
N GLY A 171 -8.70 -2.81 16.75
CA GLY A 171 -9.71 -2.75 17.81
C GLY A 171 -10.38 -1.38 17.85
N ASP A 172 -11.04 -1.02 18.95
CA ASP A 172 -11.70 0.29 19.14
C ASP A 172 -10.75 1.48 18.92
N SER A 173 -9.46 1.26 19.20
CA SER A 173 -8.38 2.17 18.84
C SER A 173 -7.21 1.38 18.27
N ILE A 174 -6.61 1.91 17.21
CA ILE A 174 -5.40 1.33 16.63
C ILE A 174 -4.22 1.64 17.53
N ARG A 175 -3.50 0.60 17.96
CA ARG A 175 -2.29 0.73 18.77
C ARG A 175 -1.08 0.27 17.97
N ILE A 176 -0.10 1.15 17.81
CA ILE A 176 1.16 0.86 17.13
C ILE A 176 2.31 0.92 18.14
N ARG A 177 3.15 -0.12 18.16
CA ARG A 177 4.35 -0.17 18.99
C ARG A 177 5.58 -0.35 18.09
N ASN A 178 6.61 0.44 18.36
CA ASN A 178 7.92 0.30 17.73
C ASN A 178 8.69 -0.81 18.46
N GLU A 179 9.12 -1.85 17.75
CA GLU A 179 9.89 -2.99 18.26
C GLU A 179 11.40 -2.79 18.08
N GLY A 180 11.82 -1.65 17.52
CA GLY A 180 13.20 -1.28 17.28
C GLY A 180 13.66 -1.49 15.84
N ILE A 181 14.96 -1.35 15.65
CA ILE A 181 15.66 -1.59 14.38
C ILE A 181 15.83 -3.10 14.22
N LEU A 182 15.34 -3.64 13.11
CA LEU A 182 15.51 -5.04 12.74
C LEU A 182 16.84 -5.27 12.00
N LEU A 183 17.18 -4.36 11.09
CA LEU A 183 18.37 -4.44 10.25
C LEU A 183 18.87 -3.02 9.95
N GLU A 184 20.17 -2.78 10.13
CA GLU A 184 20.85 -1.50 9.78
C GLU A 184 22.23 -1.74 9.16
N GLU A 185 22.89 -2.84 9.53
CA GLU A 185 24.20 -3.18 9.02
C GLU A 185 24.17 -3.50 7.52
N ARG A 186 25.10 -2.90 6.78
CA ARG A 186 25.32 -3.10 5.34
C ARG A 186 24.15 -2.74 4.42
N LEU A 187 23.08 -2.14 4.96
CA LEU A 187 22.02 -1.56 4.14
C LEU A 187 22.47 -0.22 3.56
N ARG A 188 22.08 0.04 2.31
CA ARG A 188 22.18 1.36 1.67
C ARG A 188 20.91 1.60 0.90
N ILE A 189 20.13 2.58 1.35
CA ILE A 189 18.86 3.01 0.73
C ILE A 189 17.95 1.80 0.47
N PRO A 190 17.51 1.08 1.52
CA PRO A 190 16.61 -0.04 1.34
C PRO A 190 15.31 0.47 0.69
N ASP A 191 14.88 -0.18 -0.39
CA ASP A 191 13.74 0.29 -1.21
C ASP A 191 12.65 -0.77 -1.42
N GLY A 192 12.80 -1.94 -0.76
CA GLY A 192 11.84 -3.03 -0.79
C GLY A 192 12.01 -3.95 0.42
N ILE A 193 10.93 -4.65 0.78
CA ILE A 193 10.87 -5.74 1.77
C ILE A 193 10.30 -6.97 1.08
#